data_AF-A0A6B2RN15-F1
#
_entry.id   AF-A0A6B2RN15-F1
#
_cell.length_a   1.000
_cell.length_b   1.000
_cell.length_c   1.000
_cell.angle_alpha   90.00
_cell.angle_beta   90.00
_cell.angle_gamma   90.00
#
_symmetry.space_group_name_H-M   'P 1'
#
loop_
_entity.id
_entity.type
_entity.pdbx_description
1 polymer ?
#
loop_
_entity_poly.entity_id
_entity_poly.type
_entity_poly.pdbx_seq_one_letter_code
_entity_poly.pdbx_strand_id
1 'polypeptide(L)'
;MIADSDTRWKWGALTARRLSVGDTRLSGFLLRGRATPTPRQLAEVGAGVDTADVREVTGAEFLRAVEDDGYDVVVLALVGGAVQAMLHGLAALTTPAVTTSAVTTSAVTTSAVTTPALATPALATSAVSTPARRPVVVTGYVGVVYEKLADGLLLRHGADVVLANSPHDAARFRAVYEGVGADASAVTCTALPFLGGAPYAGDTLRTVVFAAQPSVPASRADRTYLLRRLAEHARLHPDREVLLKLRSQPGEHTTHIEELPYQKLAEKLPGGLPANFRLVYGHMGEVLDRTDLLVTVSSTAALESLHRRIPTAVLTDLGIREALGNHHFLGSGCLASWDQLDSGTSPEADPGWLADQGVAAGPETPGGVAPGRETTGGETTGREVPAGGAPAREVPAEGAPDGGVSDGRVPDGRVPDGRVPDGGAPDGEAPRAGAPYDTAFDAARERVARLLLDPGLPPIQPYYTLATAPGYLPGILARYRLDAAPDTGTGGVRRVVRDAVRDAARGAYRHGVQRVAPVIRRMGEL
;
A
#
# COMPACT_ATOMS: atom_id res chain seq x y z
N MET A 1 13.10 6.00 -1.06
CA MET A 1 11.70 5.56 -1.31
C MET A 1 11.03 6.50 -2.32
N ILE A 2 10.05 6.02 -3.08
CA ILE A 2 9.24 6.86 -3.99
C ILE A 2 7.74 6.63 -3.77
N ALA A 3 6.94 7.71 -3.81
CA ALA A 3 5.48 7.64 -3.74
C ALA A 3 4.78 8.58 -4.72
N ASP A 4 3.52 8.29 -5.06
CA ASP A 4 2.71 9.04 -6.05
C ASP A 4 1.46 9.72 -5.44
N SER A 5 1.26 9.60 -4.12
CA SER A 5 0.12 10.15 -3.38
C SER A 5 0.40 10.21 -1.88
N ASP A 6 -0.45 10.93 -1.14
CA ASP A 6 -0.38 11.10 0.31
C ASP A 6 -0.42 9.76 1.07
N THR A 7 -1.34 8.88 0.69
CA THR A 7 -1.52 7.56 1.32
C THR A 7 -0.27 6.71 1.14
N ARG A 8 0.29 6.72 -0.08
CA ARG A 8 1.47 5.92 -0.39
C ARG A 8 2.74 6.56 0.16
N TRP A 9 2.77 7.88 0.34
CA TRP A 9 3.82 8.54 1.12
C TRP A 9 3.79 8.09 2.58
N LYS A 10 2.62 8.14 3.24
CA LYS A 10 2.44 7.64 4.63
C LYS A 10 2.95 6.20 4.75
N TRP A 11 2.48 5.31 3.88
CA TRP A 11 2.91 3.91 3.90
C TRP A 11 4.40 3.77 3.58
N GLY A 12 4.90 4.37 2.50
CA GLY A 12 6.28 4.21 2.04
C GLY A 12 7.32 4.74 3.03
N ALA A 13 7.08 5.91 3.62
CA ALA A 13 8.01 6.53 4.55
C ALA A 13 8.07 5.76 5.88
N LEU A 14 6.90 5.35 6.41
CA LEU A 14 6.84 4.53 7.62
C LEU A 14 7.42 3.13 7.36
N THR A 15 7.13 2.49 6.23
CA THR A 15 7.76 1.22 5.83
C THR A 15 9.27 1.35 5.75
N ALA A 16 9.79 2.38 5.07
CA ALA A 16 11.23 2.59 4.96
C ALA A 16 11.88 2.71 6.35
N ARG A 17 11.29 3.49 7.25
CA ARG A 17 11.75 3.62 8.64
C ARG A 17 11.71 2.31 9.42
N ARG A 18 10.71 1.44 9.18
CA ARG A 18 10.60 0.12 9.82
C ARG A 18 11.62 -0.89 9.32
N LEU A 19 12.13 -0.69 8.11
CA LEU A 19 13.17 -1.50 7.49
C LEU A 19 14.58 -0.99 7.80
N SER A 20 14.73 0.31 8.04
CA SER A 20 15.99 0.94 8.45
C SER A 20 16.55 0.31 9.72
N VAL A 21 17.84 0.00 9.72
CA VAL A 21 18.62 -0.42 10.89
C VAL A 21 19.86 0.47 11.00
N GLY A 22 20.24 0.86 12.23
CA GLY A 22 21.39 1.75 12.46
C GLY A 22 21.28 3.10 11.73
N ASP A 23 22.41 3.61 11.24
CA ASP A 23 22.52 4.90 10.54
C ASP A 23 22.09 4.79 9.07
N THR A 24 20.82 4.46 8.82
CA THR A 24 20.27 4.45 7.46
C THR A 24 19.89 5.86 7.01
N ARG A 25 20.45 6.33 5.88
CA ARG A 25 20.01 7.58 5.22
C ARG A 25 18.74 7.34 4.40
N LEU A 26 17.69 8.11 4.64
CA LEU A 26 16.43 8.03 3.91
C LEU A 26 16.28 9.16 2.89
N SER A 27 16.27 8.83 1.61
CA SER A 27 15.92 9.75 0.52
C SER A 27 14.45 9.59 0.11
N GLY A 28 13.73 10.70 -0.03
CA GLY A 28 12.30 10.74 -0.39
C GLY A 28 12.04 11.31 -1.79
N PHE A 29 11.30 10.58 -2.61
CA PHE A 29 10.90 11.02 -3.95
C PHE A 29 9.37 11.03 -4.11
N LEU A 30 8.85 12.05 -4.78
CA LEU A 30 7.44 12.14 -5.19
C LEU A 30 7.33 12.02 -6.70
N LEU A 31 6.65 10.98 -7.17
CA LEU A 31 6.40 10.78 -8.59
C LEU A 31 5.38 11.81 -9.09
N ARG A 32 5.79 12.67 -10.02
CA ARG A 32 4.95 13.72 -10.63
C ARG A 32 3.64 13.12 -11.13
N GLY A 33 2.53 13.61 -10.59
CA GLY A 33 1.20 13.10 -10.91
C GLY A 33 0.09 14.08 -10.57
N ARG A 34 -1.16 13.63 -10.67
CA ARG A 34 -2.35 14.43 -10.30
C ARG A 34 -2.57 14.52 -8.79
N ALA A 35 -1.83 13.74 -8.02
CA ALA A 35 -2.06 13.50 -6.60
C ALA A 35 -0.81 13.75 -5.74
N THR A 36 0.15 14.54 -6.25
CA THR A 36 1.37 14.87 -5.50
C THR A 36 0.99 15.47 -4.13
N PRO A 37 1.50 14.93 -3.01
CA PRO A 37 1.21 15.44 -1.67
C PRO A 37 1.59 16.92 -1.48
N THR A 38 0.83 17.63 -0.65
CA THR A 38 1.19 18.98 -0.20
C THR A 38 2.25 18.95 0.90
N PRO A 39 3.02 20.04 1.13
CA PRO A 39 3.99 20.09 2.24
C PRO A 39 3.38 19.77 3.61
N ARG A 40 2.13 20.18 3.85
CA ARG A 40 1.38 19.86 5.07
C ARG A 40 1.18 18.34 5.20
N GLN A 41 0.69 17.68 4.14
CA GLN A 41 0.49 16.22 4.13
C GLN A 41 1.81 15.45 4.31
N LEU A 42 2.94 16.00 3.86
CA LEU A 42 4.26 15.40 4.09
C LEU A 42 4.69 15.55 5.57
N ALA A 43 4.57 16.75 6.12
CA ALA A 43 4.87 17.04 7.52
C ALA A 43 4.01 16.19 8.46
N GLU A 44 2.79 15.90 8.03
CA GLU A 44 1.84 15.09 8.76
C GLU A 44 2.27 13.61 8.98
N VAL A 45 3.20 13.07 8.20
CA VAL A 45 3.57 11.67 8.35
C VAL A 45 4.61 11.46 9.46
N GLY A 46 5.42 12.48 9.79
CA GLY A 46 6.39 12.42 10.89
C GLY A 46 7.40 11.27 10.79
N ALA A 47 7.71 10.78 9.59
CA ALA A 47 8.50 9.55 9.39
C ALA A 47 10.03 9.75 9.33
N GLY A 48 10.54 10.90 9.78
CA GLY A 48 11.99 11.16 9.81
C GLY A 48 12.65 11.36 8.44
N VAL A 49 11.86 11.44 7.36
CA VAL A 49 12.32 12.01 6.09
C VAL A 49 12.25 13.52 6.25
N ASP A 50 13.38 14.22 6.11
CA ASP A 50 13.34 15.68 6.08
C ASP A 50 12.50 16.11 4.88
N THR A 51 11.35 16.74 5.17
CA THR A 51 10.43 17.21 4.14
C THR A 51 11.07 18.21 3.18
N ALA A 52 12.16 18.87 3.61
CA ALA A 52 12.96 19.77 2.77
C ALA A 52 13.76 19.02 1.69
N ASP A 53 14.10 17.75 1.92
CA ASP A 53 14.90 16.92 1.01
C ASP A 53 14.06 16.08 0.04
N VAL A 54 12.72 16.25 0.09
CA VAL A 54 11.80 15.51 -0.77
C VAL A 54 11.80 16.08 -2.19
N ARG A 55 12.17 15.24 -3.16
CA ARG A 55 12.31 15.63 -4.58
C ARG A 55 11.10 15.19 -5.40
N GLU A 56 10.45 16.12 -6.10
CA GLU A 56 9.41 15.77 -7.09
C GLU A 56 10.04 15.43 -8.45
N VAL A 57 9.84 14.19 -8.92
CA VAL A 57 10.55 13.58 -10.05
C VAL A 57 9.61 12.88 -11.03
N THR A 58 10.03 12.77 -12.29
CA THR A 58 9.49 11.82 -13.27
C THR A 58 10.09 10.43 -13.06
N GLY A 59 9.52 9.41 -13.72
CA GLY A 59 10.08 8.05 -13.69
C GLY A 59 11.54 8.00 -14.17
N ALA A 60 11.85 8.69 -15.26
CA ALA A 60 13.22 8.75 -15.80
C ALA A 60 14.19 9.49 -14.87
N GLU A 61 13.78 10.61 -14.26
CA GLU A 61 14.60 11.34 -13.28
C GLU A 61 14.85 10.50 -12.03
N PHE A 62 13.86 9.73 -11.57
CA PHE A 62 14.03 8.79 -10.46
C PHE A 62 15.05 7.69 -10.80
N LEU A 63 14.94 7.06 -11.96
CA LEU A 63 15.86 6.00 -12.38
C LEU A 63 17.30 6.51 -12.51
N ARG A 64 17.51 7.71 -13.06
CA ARG A 64 18.83 8.35 -13.07
C ARG A 64 19.36 8.58 -11.66
N ALA A 65 18.53 9.11 -10.76
CA ALA A 65 18.95 9.27 -9.37
C ALA A 65 19.33 7.94 -8.72
N VAL A 66 18.64 6.83 -9.05
CA VAL A 66 19.01 5.51 -8.55
C VAL A 66 20.37 5.04 -9.06
N GLU A 67 20.66 5.28 -10.34
CA GLU A 67 21.93 4.96 -10.99
C GLU A 67 23.09 5.85 -10.48
N ASP A 68 22.86 7.16 -10.39
CA ASP A 68 23.87 8.17 -10.05
C ASP A 68 24.22 8.17 -8.55
N ASP A 69 23.20 8.13 -7.67
CA ASP A 69 23.40 8.26 -6.23
C ASP A 69 23.80 6.93 -5.57
N GLY A 70 23.44 5.79 -6.19
CA GLY A 70 23.64 4.44 -5.64
C GLY A 70 22.79 4.17 -4.39
N TYR A 71 21.74 3.37 -4.51
CA TYR A 71 20.91 2.95 -3.37
C TYR A 71 21.04 1.45 -3.10
N ASP A 72 21.13 1.07 -1.83
CA ASP A 72 21.09 -0.34 -1.41
C ASP A 72 19.66 -0.90 -1.48
N VAL A 73 18.67 -0.08 -1.13
CA VAL A 73 17.26 -0.46 -1.05
C VAL A 73 16.37 0.61 -1.70
N VAL A 74 15.46 0.17 -2.55
CA VAL A 74 14.44 1.01 -3.18
C VAL A 74 13.05 0.54 -2.75
N VAL A 75 12.35 1.38 -1.97
CA VAL A 75 10.94 1.17 -1.62
C VAL A 75 10.04 1.87 -2.64
N LEU A 76 9.26 1.07 -3.39
CA LEU A 76 8.27 1.52 -4.38
C LEU A 76 6.87 1.58 -3.77
N ALA A 77 6.47 2.74 -3.26
CA ALA A 77 5.13 2.98 -2.72
C ALA A 77 4.24 3.63 -3.80
N LEU A 78 3.86 2.86 -4.82
CA LEU A 78 3.17 3.41 -6.01
C LEU A 78 1.90 2.61 -6.38
N VAL A 79 1.06 3.17 -7.27
CA VAL A 79 0.02 2.37 -7.96
C VAL A 79 0.66 1.21 -8.72
N GLY A 80 -0.06 0.10 -8.91
CA GLY A 80 0.48 -1.09 -9.57
C GLY A 80 1.14 -0.79 -10.93
N GLY A 81 0.48 -0.04 -11.81
CA GLY A 81 1.08 0.32 -13.10
C GLY A 81 2.38 1.11 -12.99
N ALA A 82 2.52 1.98 -11.99
CA ALA A 82 3.76 2.71 -11.74
C ALA A 82 4.85 1.78 -11.20
N VAL A 83 4.51 0.85 -10.27
CA VAL A 83 5.45 -0.19 -9.82
C VAL A 83 5.96 -0.99 -11.01
N GLN A 84 5.06 -1.51 -11.86
CA GLN A 84 5.41 -2.26 -13.06
C GLN A 84 6.37 -1.47 -13.97
N ALA A 85 6.10 -0.17 -14.18
CA ALA A 85 6.96 0.69 -14.99
C ALA A 85 8.34 0.90 -14.36
N MET A 86 8.40 1.12 -13.03
CA MET A 86 9.68 1.28 -12.33
C MET A 86 10.48 -0.03 -12.32
N LEU A 87 9.84 -1.19 -12.18
CA LEU A 87 10.52 -2.49 -12.26
C LEU A 87 11.18 -2.71 -13.63
N HIS A 88 10.49 -2.36 -14.73
CA HIS A 88 11.09 -2.37 -16.07
C HIS A 88 12.27 -1.41 -16.20
N GLY A 89 12.13 -0.19 -15.66
CA GLY A 89 13.22 0.79 -15.65
C GLY A 89 14.44 0.32 -14.87
N LEU A 90 14.24 -0.21 -13.67
CA LEU A 90 15.30 -0.76 -12.82
C LEU A 90 15.96 -1.98 -13.48
N ALA A 91 15.19 -2.88 -14.10
CA ALA A 91 15.75 -4.00 -14.84
C ALA A 91 16.71 -3.54 -15.96
N ALA A 92 16.33 -2.48 -16.68
CA ALA A 92 17.16 -1.92 -17.76
C ALA A 92 18.48 -1.31 -17.26
N LEU A 93 18.51 -0.67 -16.09
CA LEU A 93 19.74 -0.14 -15.48
C LEU A 93 20.76 -1.25 -15.14
N THR A 94 20.26 -2.44 -14.83
CA THR A 94 21.06 -3.55 -14.31
C THR A 94 21.50 -4.54 -15.38
N THR A 95 21.03 -4.35 -16.61
CA THR A 95 21.41 -5.19 -17.76
C THR A 95 22.75 -4.68 -18.29
N PRO A 96 23.83 -5.49 -18.30
CA PRO A 96 25.11 -5.04 -18.80
C PRO A 96 24.99 -4.62 -20.27
N ALA A 97 25.38 -3.39 -20.57
CA ALA A 97 25.47 -2.92 -21.95
C ALA A 97 26.56 -3.72 -22.66
N VAL A 98 26.18 -4.58 -23.60
CA VAL A 98 27.13 -5.12 -24.58
C VAL A 98 27.45 -3.99 -25.56
N THR A 99 28.39 -3.13 -25.18
CA THR A 99 28.91 -2.09 -26.07
C THR A 99 29.96 -2.74 -26.97
N THR A 100 29.54 -3.21 -28.14
CA THR A 100 30.47 -3.56 -29.21
C THR A 100 31.04 -2.26 -29.80
N SER A 101 32.12 -1.74 -29.22
CA SER A 101 32.87 -0.65 -29.84
C SER A 101 33.53 -1.16 -31.12
N ALA A 102 32.96 -0.85 -32.28
CA ALA A 102 33.66 -1.00 -33.54
C ALA A 102 34.78 0.05 -33.61
N VAL A 103 36.02 -0.38 -33.41
CA VAL A 103 37.20 0.44 -33.71
C VAL A 103 37.35 0.45 -35.23
N THR A 104 36.93 1.54 -35.88
CA THR A 104 37.23 1.76 -37.29
C THR A 104 38.63 2.34 -37.40
N THR A 105 39.61 1.52 -37.76
CA THR A 105 40.95 2.00 -38.09
C THR A 105 40.88 2.73 -39.44
N SER A 106 41.20 4.03 -39.47
CA SER A 106 41.30 4.79 -40.71
C SER A 106 42.40 4.22 -41.61
N ALA A 107 42.08 3.94 -42.87
CA ALA A 107 43.06 3.51 -43.85
C ALA A 107 44.10 4.62 -44.11
N VAL A 108 45.39 4.28 -44.03
CA VAL A 108 46.48 5.13 -44.51
C VAL A 108 46.57 4.95 -46.01
N THR A 109 46.18 5.98 -46.77
CA THR A 109 46.38 6.00 -48.23
C THR A 109 47.84 6.36 -48.51
N THR A 110 48.62 5.41 -49.00
CA THR A 110 49.87 5.72 -49.71
C THR A 110 49.69 5.34 -51.17
N SER A 111 50.09 6.24 -52.07
CA SER A 111 49.97 6.03 -53.50
C SER A 111 50.82 4.84 -53.95
N ALA A 112 50.18 3.98 -54.74
CA ALA A 112 50.68 2.78 -55.41
C ALA A 112 50.60 1.46 -54.62
N VAL A 113 49.82 0.54 -55.22
CA VAL A 113 49.58 -0.87 -54.88
C VAL A 113 48.39 -1.14 -53.94
N THR A 114 47.24 -1.42 -54.56
CA THR A 114 46.06 -2.00 -53.90
C THR A 114 46.36 -3.44 -53.48
N THR A 115 46.44 -3.69 -52.19
CA THR A 115 46.37 -5.04 -51.61
C THR A 115 45.18 -5.07 -50.64
N PRO A 116 44.29 -6.08 -50.65
CA PRO A 116 43.18 -6.12 -49.71
C PRO A 116 43.72 -6.26 -48.28
N ALA A 117 43.33 -5.34 -47.41
CA ALA A 117 43.67 -5.39 -45.99
C ALA A 117 43.00 -6.62 -45.35
N LEU A 118 43.82 -7.55 -44.84
CA LEU A 118 43.34 -8.58 -43.93
C LEU A 118 42.88 -7.90 -42.64
N ALA A 119 41.57 -7.92 -42.40
CA ALA A 119 40.98 -7.55 -41.12
C ALA A 119 41.43 -8.57 -40.06
N THR A 120 42.42 -8.21 -39.26
CA THR A 120 42.73 -8.97 -38.05
C THR A 120 41.72 -8.50 -36.99
N PRO A 121 40.93 -9.40 -36.37
CA PRO A 121 40.08 -8.99 -35.26
C PRO A 121 40.99 -8.58 -34.10
N ALA A 122 41.00 -7.28 -33.77
CA ALA A 122 41.57 -6.83 -32.52
C ALA A 122 40.79 -7.51 -31.40
N LEU A 123 41.47 -8.25 -30.52
CA LEU A 123 40.88 -8.68 -29.26
C LEU A 123 40.48 -7.41 -28.50
N ALA A 124 39.19 -7.12 -28.49
CA ALA A 124 38.62 -6.12 -27.61
C ALA A 124 38.75 -6.67 -26.19
N THR A 125 39.72 -6.16 -25.44
CA THR A 125 39.77 -6.36 -23.99
C THR A 125 38.59 -5.58 -23.43
N SER A 126 37.45 -6.23 -23.28
CA SER A 126 36.32 -5.68 -22.53
C SER A 126 36.84 -5.32 -21.14
N ALA A 127 36.82 -4.04 -20.80
CA ALA A 127 36.96 -3.63 -19.42
C ALA A 127 35.87 -4.36 -18.65
N VAL A 128 36.26 -5.31 -17.80
CA VAL A 128 35.35 -5.98 -16.88
C VAL A 128 34.98 -4.92 -15.85
N SER A 129 33.98 -4.10 -16.18
CA SER A 129 33.27 -3.32 -15.19
C SER A 129 32.52 -4.34 -14.34
N THR A 130 32.90 -4.48 -13.08
CA THR A 130 32.08 -5.19 -12.09
C THR A 130 30.66 -4.62 -12.18
N PRO A 131 29.64 -5.43 -12.50
CA PRO A 131 28.29 -4.91 -12.65
C PRO A 131 27.92 -4.20 -11.35
N ALA A 132 27.51 -2.94 -11.46
CA ALA A 132 27.02 -2.18 -10.32
C ALA A 132 25.88 -2.99 -9.69
N ARG A 133 26.04 -3.32 -8.40
CA ARG A 133 25.07 -4.14 -7.69
C ARG A 133 23.73 -3.40 -7.66
N ARG A 134 22.69 -4.04 -8.15
CA ARG A 134 21.36 -3.43 -8.18
C ARG A 134 20.79 -3.26 -6.78
N PRO A 135 19.92 -2.26 -6.55
CA PRO A 135 19.19 -2.15 -5.29
C PRO A 135 18.28 -3.36 -5.06
N VAL A 136 18.07 -3.69 -3.79
CA VAL A 136 16.94 -4.52 -3.33
C VAL A 136 15.65 -3.73 -3.51
N VAL A 137 14.69 -4.30 -4.23
CA VAL A 137 13.41 -3.65 -4.52
C VAL A 137 12.34 -4.17 -3.57
N VAL A 138 11.76 -3.25 -2.79
CA VAL A 138 10.68 -3.52 -1.84
C VAL A 138 9.41 -2.81 -2.31
N THR A 139 8.29 -3.51 -2.33
CA THR A 139 6.96 -2.93 -2.57
C THR A 139 5.91 -3.64 -1.74
N GLY A 140 4.66 -3.18 -1.81
CA GLY A 140 3.54 -3.77 -1.07
C GLY A 140 2.24 -3.07 -1.40
N TYR A 141 1.15 -3.52 -0.77
CA TYR A 141 -0.13 -2.85 -0.85
C TYR A 141 -0.24 -1.73 0.17
N VAL A 142 -0.81 -0.61 -0.25
CA VAL A 142 -1.02 0.54 0.62
C VAL A 142 -2.44 0.47 1.19
N GLY A 143 -2.55 0.15 2.48
CA GLY A 143 -3.82 0.01 3.18
C GLY A 143 -4.47 -1.36 2.99
N VAL A 144 -5.80 -1.40 3.04
CA VAL A 144 -6.59 -2.62 2.96
C VAL A 144 -6.74 -3.11 1.51
N VAL A 145 -6.60 -4.42 1.29
CA VAL A 145 -6.76 -5.04 -0.03
C VAL A 145 -8.09 -5.80 -0.13
N TYR A 146 -9.10 -5.15 -0.67
CA TYR A 146 -10.44 -5.73 -0.83
C TYR A 146 -10.94 -5.77 -2.28
N GLU A 147 -10.22 -5.14 -3.21
CA GLU A 147 -10.52 -5.15 -4.64
C GLU A 147 -9.24 -5.33 -5.46
N LYS A 148 -9.36 -5.84 -6.70
CA LYS A 148 -8.27 -5.95 -7.69
C LYS A 148 -6.99 -6.59 -7.12
N LEU A 149 -7.16 -7.59 -6.26
CA LEU A 149 -6.06 -8.30 -5.61
C LEU A 149 -5.10 -8.91 -6.65
N ALA A 150 -5.63 -9.68 -7.60
CA ALA A 150 -4.81 -10.35 -8.61
C ALA A 150 -4.04 -9.34 -9.49
N ASP A 151 -4.75 -8.42 -10.15
CA ASP A 151 -4.13 -7.42 -11.02
C ASP A 151 -3.06 -6.59 -10.28
N GLY A 152 -3.38 -6.09 -9.09
CA GLY A 152 -2.44 -5.25 -8.34
C GLY A 152 -1.22 -6.01 -7.80
N LEU A 153 -1.31 -7.33 -7.56
CA LEU A 153 -0.18 -8.18 -7.17
C LEU A 153 0.71 -8.51 -8.36
N LEU A 154 0.14 -8.86 -9.51
CA LEU A 154 0.92 -9.17 -10.71
C LEU A 154 1.74 -7.97 -11.16
N LEU A 155 1.22 -6.75 -10.98
CA LEU A 155 1.92 -5.49 -11.23
C LEU A 155 3.09 -5.19 -10.27
N ARG A 156 3.25 -5.99 -9.21
CA ARG A 156 4.33 -5.91 -8.22
C ARG A 156 5.31 -7.08 -8.31
N HIS A 157 4.97 -8.11 -9.06
CA HIS A 157 5.83 -9.27 -9.26
C HIS A 157 7.09 -8.85 -10.04
N GLY A 158 8.24 -9.30 -9.54
CA GLY A 158 9.57 -8.85 -9.97
C GLY A 158 10.31 -8.02 -8.92
N ALA A 159 9.62 -7.56 -7.87
CA ALA A 159 10.26 -7.04 -6.67
C ALA A 159 10.86 -8.17 -5.82
N ASP A 160 11.96 -7.89 -5.11
CA ASP A 160 12.63 -8.87 -4.23
C ASP A 160 11.84 -9.15 -2.95
N VAL A 161 11.07 -8.15 -2.51
CA VAL A 161 10.22 -8.20 -1.33
C VAL A 161 8.87 -7.55 -1.65
N VAL A 162 7.80 -8.33 -1.51
CA VAL A 162 6.40 -7.87 -1.58
C VAL A 162 5.80 -7.98 -0.18
N LEU A 163 5.65 -6.85 0.49
CA LEU A 163 5.12 -6.77 1.84
C LEU A 163 3.60 -7.01 1.83
N ALA A 164 3.17 -8.00 2.60
CA ALA A 164 1.78 -8.27 2.93
C ALA A 164 1.47 -7.70 4.30
N ASN A 165 0.39 -6.93 4.42
CA ASN A 165 0.10 -6.13 5.62
C ASN A 165 -0.45 -6.95 6.80
N SER A 166 -0.68 -8.25 6.60
CA SER A 166 -1.20 -9.18 7.60
C SER A 166 -0.91 -10.64 7.21
N PRO A 167 -1.03 -11.60 8.14
CA PRO A 167 -1.03 -13.02 7.83
C PRO A 167 -2.08 -13.40 6.77
N HIS A 168 -3.29 -12.82 6.87
CA HIS A 168 -4.36 -13.00 5.89
C HIS A 168 -3.95 -12.55 4.48
N ASP A 169 -3.36 -11.35 4.36
CA ASP A 169 -2.87 -10.84 3.09
C ASP A 169 -1.74 -11.73 2.55
N ALA A 170 -0.81 -12.19 3.41
CA ALA A 170 0.32 -13.01 2.98
C ALA A 170 -0.16 -14.33 2.35
N ALA A 171 -1.12 -15.01 2.98
CA ALA A 171 -1.72 -16.23 2.45
C ALA A 171 -2.39 -15.97 1.08
N ARG A 172 -3.18 -14.90 0.98
CA ARG A 172 -3.87 -14.54 -0.28
C ARG A 172 -2.90 -14.13 -1.38
N PHE A 173 -1.80 -13.46 -1.04
CA PHE A 173 -0.81 -13.01 -2.01
C PHE A 173 -0.06 -14.20 -2.60
N ARG A 174 0.33 -15.16 -1.76
CA ARG A 174 0.97 -16.41 -2.20
C ARG A 174 0.03 -17.21 -3.10
N ALA A 175 -1.22 -17.39 -2.70
CA ALA A 175 -2.23 -18.08 -3.51
C ALA A 175 -2.42 -17.48 -4.91
N VAL A 176 -2.34 -16.15 -5.05
CA VAL A 176 -2.40 -15.48 -6.35
C VAL A 176 -1.15 -15.76 -7.18
N TYR A 177 0.05 -15.63 -6.61
CA TYR A 177 1.29 -15.88 -7.35
C TYR A 177 1.42 -17.34 -7.76
N GLU A 178 1.23 -18.27 -6.84
CA GLU A 178 1.25 -19.71 -7.12
C GLU A 178 0.17 -20.10 -8.13
N GLY A 179 -1.03 -19.52 -8.03
CA GLY A 179 -2.15 -19.78 -8.93
C GLY A 179 -1.89 -19.36 -10.39
N VAL A 180 -0.94 -18.45 -10.64
CA VAL A 180 -0.49 -18.09 -11.99
C VAL A 180 0.87 -18.71 -12.37
N GLY A 181 1.41 -19.61 -11.54
CA GLY A 181 2.71 -20.24 -11.74
C GLY A 181 3.91 -19.30 -11.50
N ALA A 182 3.71 -18.22 -10.75
CA ALA A 182 4.75 -17.28 -10.37
C ALA A 182 5.36 -17.63 -9.00
N ASP A 183 6.64 -17.26 -8.81
CA ASP A 183 7.30 -17.44 -7.51
C ASP A 183 6.67 -16.55 -6.44
N ALA A 184 6.29 -17.16 -5.32
CA ALA A 184 5.70 -16.48 -4.19
C ALA A 184 6.70 -16.17 -3.07
N SER A 185 7.98 -16.55 -3.23
CA SER A 185 9.00 -16.39 -2.20
C SER A 185 9.21 -14.92 -1.79
N ALA A 186 8.93 -13.96 -2.69
CA ALA A 186 9.01 -12.53 -2.41
C ALA A 186 7.98 -12.05 -1.36
N VAL A 187 6.88 -12.78 -1.16
CA VAL A 187 5.81 -12.39 -0.23
C VAL A 187 6.29 -12.51 1.20
N THR A 188 6.42 -11.35 1.86
CA THR A 188 6.88 -11.24 3.24
C THR A 188 5.78 -10.65 4.10
N CYS A 189 5.34 -11.40 5.11
CA CYS A 189 4.32 -10.95 6.03
C CYS A 189 4.88 -9.87 6.97
N THR A 190 4.17 -8.76 7.07
CA THR A 190 4.40 -7.70 8.06
C THR A 190 3.07 -7.30 8.70
N ALA A 191 3.04 -6.14 9.37
CA ALA A 191 1.83 -5.41 9.70
C ALA A 191 1.71 -4.15 8.82
N LEU A 192 0.60 -3.42 8.93
CA LEU A 192 0.53 -2.05 8.43
C LEU A 192 1.59 -1.19 9.14
N PRO A 193 2.42 -0.39 8.43
CA PRO A 193 3.50 0.42 9.03
C PRO A 193 2.97 1.60 9.88
N PHE A 194 1.66 1.77 9.79
CA PHE A 194 0.72 2.63 10.45
C PHE A 194 0.48 2.57 11.94
N LEU A 195 0.50 1.33 12.43
CA LEU A 195 -0.15 0.99 13.67
C LEU A 195 0.69 1.52 14.83
N GLY A 196 0.05 1.82 15.93
CA GLY A 196 0.66 2.39 17.12
C GLY A 196 -0.32 3.29 17.87
N GLY A 197 0.18 3.90 18.94
CA GLY A 197 -0.62 4.61 19.93
C GLY A 197 -0.88 3.75 21.16
N ALA A 198 -1.23 4.41 22.27
CA ALA A 198 -1.54 3.72 23.50
C ALA A 198 -2.85 2.91 23.35
N PRO A 199 -2.96 1.74 24.01
CA PRO A 199 -4.24 1.06 24.14
C PRO A 199 -5.29 1.97 24.80
N TYR A 200 -6.51 1.87 24.30
CA TYR A 200 -7.68 2.50 24.87
C TYR A 200 -7.95 1.93 26.26
N ALA A 201 -8.07 2.83 27.24
CA ALA A 201 -8.34 2.52 28.64
C ALA A 201 -9.65 3.16 29.15
N GLY A 202 -10.45 3.75 28.24
CA GLY A 202 -11.70 4.40 28.62
C GLY A 202 -12.78 3.40 28.99
N ASP A 203 -13.56 3.75 30.01
CA ASP A 203 -14.69 2.98 30.52
C ASP A 203 -16.05 3.60 30.14
N THR A 204 -16.06 4.87 29.73
CA THR A 204 -17.27 5.62 29.37
C THR A 204 -17.18 6.20 27.97
N LEU A 205 -18.22 5.96 27.17
CA LEU A 205 -18.36 6.52 25.82
C LEU A 205 -18.68 8.02 25.87
N ARG A 206 -17.68 8.88 25.68
CA ARG A 206 -17.81 10.35 25.67
C ARG A 206 -17.56 10.96 24.30
N THR A 207 -16.75 10.33 23.45
CA THR A 207 -16.37 10.86 22.15
C THR A 207 -16.57 9.83 21.05
N VAL A 208 -17.47 10.14 20.12
CA VAL A 208 -17.76 9.35 18.92
C VAL A 208 -17.11 10.02 17.72
N VAL A 209 -16.28 9.29 16.99
CA VAL A 209 -15.59 9.82 15.81
C VAL A 209 -16.08 9.09 14.57
N PHE A 210 -16.63 9.82 13.61
CA PHE A 210 -16.86 9.31 12.26
C PHE A 210 -15.65 9.63 11.37
N ALA A 211 -14.93 8.60 10.92
CA ALA A 211 -13.85 8.74 9.95
C ALA A 211 -14.38 8.64 8.52
N ALA A 212 -14.45 9.79 7.84
CA ALA A 212 -14.91 9.86 6.45
C ALA A 212 -13.84 9.40 5.46
N GLN A 213 -14.29 8.98 4.28
CA GLN A 213 -13.43 8.64 3.14
C GLN A 213 -13.75 9.55 1.94
N PRO A 214 -12.73 9.93 1.13
CA PRO A 214 -12.97 10.80 -0.02
C PRO A 214 -13.91 10.19 -1.07
N SER A 215 -13.79 8.88 -1.32
CA SER A 215 -14.48 8.18 -2.42
C SER A 215 -15.70 7.38 -1.98
N VAL A 216 -15.87 7.12 -0.68
CA VAL A 216 -16.91 6.25 -0.13
C VAL A 216 -17.69 6.98 0.97
N PRO A 217 -19.04 7.01 0.90
CA PRO A 217 -19.87 6.59 -0.23
C PRO A 217 -19.76 7.59 -1.40
N ALA A 218 -19.95 7.11 -2.63
CA ALA A 218 -19.78 7.95 -3.82
C ALA A 218 -20.93 8.96 -4.02
N SER A 219 -22.15 8.59 -3.65
CA SER A 219 -23.35 9.39 -3.95
C SER A 219 -23.56 10.52 -2.95
N ARG A 220 -24.19 11.61 -3.43
CA ARG A 220 -24.61 12.71 -2.56
C ARG A 220 -25.66 12.29 -1.54
N ALA A 221 -26.61 11.45 -1.97
CA ALA A 221 -27.70 10.98 -1.12
C ALA A 221 -27.14 10.21 0.09
N ASP A 222 -26.22 9.27 -0.16
CA ASP A 222 -25.60 8.46 0.89
C ASP A 222 -24.75 9.31 1.84
N ARG A 223 -23.91 10.22 1.33
CA ARG A 223 -23.14 11.15 2.18
C ARG A 223 -24.05 12.01 3.05
N THR A 224 -25.15 12.53 2.47
CA THR A 224 -26.14 13.34 3.19
C THR A 224 -26.86 12.51 4.25
N TYR A 225 -27.21 11.26 3.93
CA TYR A 225 -27.82 10.33 4.86
C TYR A 225 -26.91 10.08 6.08
N LEU A 226 -25.64 9.74 5.85
CA LEU A 226 -24.67 9.49 6.93
C LEU A 226 -24.44 10.72 7.79
N LEU A 227 -24.31 11.90 7.17
CA LEU A 227 -24.17 13.17 7.89
C LEU A 227 -25.40 13.46 8.77
N ARG A 228 -26.60 13.20 8.23
CA ARG A 228 -27.85 13.36 8.98
C ARG A 228 -27.91 12.40 10.16
N ARG A 229 -27.62 11.11 9.98
CA ARG A 229 -27.60 10.13 11.08
C ARG A 229 -26.58 10.50 12.15
N LEU A 230 -25.38 10.94 11.76
CA LEU A 230 -24.36 11.39 12.71
C LEU A 230 -24.82 12.63 13.52
N ALA A 231 -25.53 13.57 12.88
CA ALA A 231 -26.09 14.72 13.58
C ALA A 231 -27.30 14.34 14.46
N GLU A 232 -28.08 13.33 14.08
CA GLU A 232 -29.15 12.76 14.92
C GLU A 232 -28.58 12.08 16.16
N HIS A 233 -27.51 11.28 16.02
CA HIS A 233 -26.77 10.68 17.13
C HIS A 233 -26.30 11.76 18.13
N ALA A 234 -25.70 12.84 17.62
CA ALA A 234 -25.26 13.96 18.46
C ALA A 234 -26.41 14.63 19.23
N ARG A 235 -27.61 14.73 18.64
CA ARG A 235 -28.80 15.27 19.33
C ARG A 235 -29.37 14.30 20.36
N LEU A 236 -29.32 12.99 20.08
CA LEU A 236 -29.80 11.95 20.98
C LEU A 236 -28.92 11.84 22.24
N HIS A 237 -27.62 12.14 22.10
CA HIS A 237 -26.62 12.03 23.16
C HIS A 237 -25.89 13.37 23.39
N PRO A 238 -26.56 14.35 24.04
CA PRO A 238 -26.00 15.70 24.22
C PRO A 238 -24.77 15.74 25.14
N ASP A 239 -24.55 14.69 25.92
CA ASP A 239 -23.39 14.47 26.79
C ASP A 239 -22.14 13.95 26.05
N ARG A 240 -22.31 13.48 24.81
CA ARG A 240 -21.21 13.01 23.96
C ARG A 240 -20.71 14.11 23.04
N GLU A 241 -19.42 14.12 22.76
CA GLU A 241 -18.84 14.87 21.65
C GLU A 241 -18.85 14.01 20.38
N VAL A 242 -19.32 14.56 19.26
CA VAL A 242 -19.37 13.87 17.97
C VAL A 242 -18.46 14.57 16.98
N LEU A 243 -17.45 13.85 16.50
CA LEU A 243 -16.43 14.39 15.60
C LEU A 243 -16.55 13.77 14.21
N LEU A 244 -16.65 14.61 13.17
CA LEU A 244 -16.54 14.19 11.78
C LEU A 244 -15.13 14.47 11.28
N LYS A 245 -14.31 13.43 11.18
CA LYS A 245 -12.92 13.50 10.75
C LYS A 245 -12.83 13.51 9.22
N LEU A 246 -12.31 14.60 8.68
CA LEU A 246 -12.16 14.83 7.24
C LEU A 246 -10.69 14.77 6.84
N ARG A 247 -10.46 14.29 5.60
CA ARG A 247 -9.11 14.04 5.09
C ARG A 247 -8.45 15.26 4.46
N SER A 248 -9.23 16.11 3.79
CA SER A 248 -8.71 17.26 3.06
C SER A 248 -9.32 18.54 3.62
N GLN A 249 -8.51 19.58 3.78
CA GLN A 249 -9.06 20.92 3.97
C GLN A 249 -9.67 21.44 2.66
N PRO A 250 -10.65 22.37 2.73
CA PRO A 250 -11.17 23.02 1.54
C PRO A 250 -10.04 23.61 0.68
N GLY A 251 -9.88 23.13 -0.56
CA GLY A 251 -8.87 23.61 -1.51
C GLY A 251 -7.63 22.73 -1.67
N GLU A 252 -7.48 21.67 -0.87
CA GLU A 252 -6.37 20.72 -1.03
C GLU A 252 -6.70 19.59 -2.03
N HIS A 253 -5.71 19.21 -2.85
CA HIS A 253 -5.84 18.09 -3.79
C HIS A 253 -5.47 16.77 -3.11
N THR A 254 -6.29 15.74 -3.32
CA THR A 254 -5.98 14.34 -3.00
C THR A 254 -6.20 13.47 -4.24
N THR A 255 -5.72 12.23 -4.21
CA THR A 255 -5.81 11.25 -5.31
C THR A 255 -7.23 11.06 -5.87
N HIS A 256 -8.24 11.29 -5.02
CA HIS A 256 -9.64 11.35 -5.39
C HIS A 256 -10.14 12.76 -5.09
N ILE A 257 -10.55 13.51 -6.12
CA ILE A 257 -11.21 14.79 -5.91
C ILE A 257 -12.51 14.51 -5.15
N GLU A 258 -12.65 15.06 -3.95
CA GLU A 258 -13.89 14.97 -3.19
C GLU A 258 -14.92 15.91 -3.83
N GLU A 259 -15.69 15.40 -4.79
CA GLU A 259 -16.70 16.16 -5.53
C GLU A 259 -17.83 16.68 -4.62
N LEU A 260 -18.04 16.00 -3.49
CA LEU A 260 -19.12 16.26 -2.54
C LEU A 260 -18.57 16.34 -1.11
N PRO A 261 -17.82 17.41 -0.79
CA PRO A 261 -17.17 17.55 0.50
C PRO A 261 -18.21 17.70 1.62
N TYR A 262 -18.05 16.94 2.70
CA TYR A 262 -18.96 16.95 3.85
C TYR A 262 -19.17 18.34 4.45
N GLN A 263 -18.17 19.23 4.37
CA GLN A 263 -18.27 20.63 4.80
C GLN A 263 -19.44 21.35 4.13
N LYS A 264 -19.58 21.21 2.79
CA LYS A 264 -20.66 21.84 2.02
C LYS A 264 -22.02 21.19 2.27
N LEU A 265 -22.03 19.91 2.64
CA LEU A 265 -23.26 19.21 3.01
C LEU A 265 -23.73 19.64 4.41
N ALA A 266 -22.80 19.87 5.34
CA ALA A 266 -23.09 20.32 6.70
C ALA A 266 -23.75 21.70 6.74
N GLU A 267 -23.31 22.63 5.89
CA GLU A 267 -23.96 23.95 5.72
C GLU A 267 -25.43 23.86 5.29
N LYS A 268 -25.80 22.76 4.62
CA LYS A 268 -27.15 22.53 4.08
C LYS A 268 -27.98 21.59 4.94
N LEU A 269 -27.46 21.18 6.10
CA LEU A 269 -28.16 20.26 6.97
C LEU A 269 -29.37 20.95 7.62
N PRO A 270 -30.60 20.41 7.49
CA PRO A 270 -31.76 20.96 8.17
C PRO A 270 -31.54 21.00 9.69
N GLY A 271 -31.83 22.15 10.31
CA GLY A 271 -31.62 22.36 11.75
C GLY A 271 -30.15 22.57 12.16
N GLY A 272 -29.22 22.68 11.21
CA GLY A 272 -27.81 22.95 11.45
C GLY A 272 -27.07 21.82 12.19
N LEU A 273 -25.78 22.04 12.43
CA LEU A 273 -24.98 21.12 13.25
C LEU A 273 -25.29 21.32 14.75
N PRO A 274 -25.47 20.24 15.53
CA PRO A 274 -25.61 20.31 16.99
C PRO A 274 -24.39 20.93 17.68
N ALA A 275 -24.57 21.50 18.87
CA ALA A 275 -23.50 22.19 19.61
C ALA A 275 -22.32 21.27 20.01
N ASN A 276 -22.60 19.98 20.18
CA ASN A 276 -21.62 18.93 20.48
C ASN A 276 -21.03 18.25 19.23
N PHE A 277 -21.34 18.75 18.02
CA PHE A 277 -20.82 18.21 16.76
C PHE A 277 -19.70 19.09 16.21
N ARG A 278 -18.56 18.50 15.82
CA ARG A 278 -17.43 19.24 15.23
C ARG A 278 -16.85 18.57 13.99
N LEU A 279 -16.45 19.38 13.01
CA LEU A 279 -15.60 18.94 11.89
C LEU A 279 -14.13 19.01 12.34
N VAL A 280 -13.39 17.92 12.19
CA VAL A 280 -11.98 17.84 12.63
C VAL A 280 -11.04 17.41 11.49
N TYR A 281 -9.81 17.91 11.55
CA TYR A 281 -8.74 17.69 10.57
C TYR A 281 -7.45 17.26 11.29
N GLY A 282 -6.35 17.01 10.57
CA GLY A 282 -5.04 16.66 11.15
C GLY A 282 -4.79 15.15 11.29
N HIS A 283 -3.91 14.74 12.21
CA HIS A 283 -3.55 13.33 12.44
C HIS A 283 -4.74 12.47 12.84
N MET A 284 -4.82 11.26 12.27
CA MET A 284 -5.79 10.27 12.74
C MET A 284 -5.41 9.77 14.14
N GLY A 285 -4.12 9.53 14.40
CA GLY A 285 -3.64 9.07 15.70
C GLY A 285 -4.02 9.98 16.87
N GLU A 286 -3.83 11.30 16.74
CA GLU A 286 -4.23 12.28 17.77
C GLU A 286 -5.75 12.33 17.99
N VAL A 287 -6.54 12.06 16.94
CA VAL A 287 -7.99 11.99 17.08
C VAL A 287 -8.39 10.68 17.78
N LEU A 288 -7.72 9.58 17.45
CA LEU A 288 -7.92 8.30 18.12
C LEU A 288 -7.51 8.32 19.60
N ASP A 289 -6.53 9.15 20.01
CA ASP A 289 -6.11 9.29 21.42
C ASP A 289 -7.23 9.79 22.36
N ARG A 290 -8.27 10.41 21.79
CA ARG A 290 -9.46 10.90 22.51
C ARG A 290 -10.76 10.27 22.02
N THR A 291 -10.69 9.17 21.27
CA THR A 291 -11.87 8.49 20.72
C THR A 291 -12.28 7.34 21.62
N ASP A 292 -13.56 7.29 22.01
CA ASP A 292 -14.13 6.16 22.75
C ASP A 292 -14.92 5.21 21.84
N LEU A 293 -15.38 5.69 20.68
CA LEU A 293 -15.98 4.88 19.62
C LEU A 293 -15.60 5.44 18.25
N LEU A 294 -14.93 4.63 17.43
CA LEU A 294 -14.73 4.95 16.02
C LEU A 294 -15.90 4.39 15.20
N VAL A 295 -16.43 5.20 14.30
CA VAL A 295 -17.44 4.82 13.30
C VAL A 295 -16.90 5.12 11.90
N THR A 296 -17.08 4.23 10.94
CA THR A 296 -16.71 4.48 9.54
C THR A 296 -17.49 3.60 8.58
N VAL A 297 -17.40 3.86 7.27
CA VAL A 297 -17.89 2.92 6.25
C VAL A 297 -16.81 1.90 5.91
N SER A 298 -15.58 2.32 5.59
CA SER A 298 -14.47 1.39 5.27
C SER A 298 -13.08 2.01 5.42
N SER A 299 -12.91 2.97 6.33
CA SER A 299 -11.62 3.65 6.52
C SER A 299 -10.55 2.74 7.10
N THR A 300 -9.29 2.90 6.68
CA THR A 300 -8.12 2.30 7.34
C THR A 300 -7.97 2.75 8.79
N ALA A 301 -8.61 3.85 9.19
CA ALA A 301 -8.73 4.26 10.59
C ALA A 301 -9.37 3.16 11.46
N ALA A 302 -10.24 2.31 10.89
CA ALA A 302 -10.79 1.15 11.61
C ALA A 302 -9.68 0.21 12.10
N LEU A 303 -8.69 -0.08 11.26
CA LEU A 303 -7.56 -0.93 11.65
C LEU A 303 -6.65 -0.26 12.69
N GLU A 304 -6.43 1.06 12.59
CA GLU A 304 -5.69 1.83 13.61
C GLU A 304 -6.42 1.83 14.96
N SER A 305 -7.74 1.96 14.95
CA SER A 305 -8.62 1.96 16.13
C SER A 305 -8.67 0.58 16.80
N LEU A 306 -8.85 -0.47 16.00
CA LEU A 306 -8.83 -1.86 16.48
C LEU A 306 -7.49 -2.24 17.10
N HIS A 307 -6.38 -1.79 16.51
CA HIS A 307 -5.04 -1.97 17.11
C HIS A 307 -4.89 -1.29 18.47
N ARG A 308 -5.63 -0.20 18.71
CA ARG A 308 -5.67 0.48 20.00
C ARG A 308 -6.74 -0.10 20.93
N ARG A 309 -7.48 -1.13 20.53
CA ARG A 309 -8.64 -1.68 21.27
C ARG A 309 -9.77 -0.66 21.48
N ILE A 310 -9.87 0.36 20.62
CA ILE A 310 -11.00 1.30 20.64
C ILE A 310 -12.20 0.58 20.01
N PRO A 311 -13.39 0.59 20.65
CA PRO A 311 -14.64 0.12 20.04
C PRO A 311 -14.82 0.70 18.64
N THR A 312 -15.07 -0.17 17.65
CA THR A 312 -15.07 0.22 16.23
C THR A 312 -16.30 -0.31 15.53
N ALA A 313 -17.07 0.60 14.94
CA ALA A 313 -18.26 0.30 14.16
C ALA A 313 -18.02 0.56 12.67
N VAL A 314 -18.31 -0.44 11.85
CA VAL A 314 -18.29 -0.40 10.39
C VAL A 314 -19.74 -0.40 9.91
N LEU A 315 -20.18 0.72 9.31
CA LEU A 315 -21.61 0.97 9.09
C LEU A 315 -22.24 0.03 8.06
N THR A 316 -23.41 -0.48 8.42
CA THR A 316 -24.26 -1.34 7.58
C THR A 316 -25.46 -0.61 6.97
N ASP A 317 -25.70 0.66 7.31
CA ASP A 317 -26.86 1.45 6.88
C ASP A 317 -27.01 1.54 5.35
N LEU A 318 -25.90 1.48 4.62
CA LEU A 318 -25.85 1.51 3.16
C LEU A 318 -25.66 0.10 2.55
N GLY A 319 -25.92 -0.95 3.33
CA GLY A 319 -25.66 -2.35 3.00
C GLY A 319 -24.18 -2.74 3.10
N ILE A 320 -23.91 -4.05 3.04
CA ILE A 320 -22.56 -4.60 2.97
C ILE A 320 -22.25 -4.93 1.50
N ARG A 321 -21.33 -4.20 0.90
CA ARG A 321 -21.10 -4.23 -0.55
C ARG A 321 -19.64 -3.96 -0.90
N GLU A 322 -19.15 -4.62 -1.95
CA GLU A 322 -17.78 -4.45 -2.43
C GLU A 322 -17.45 -3.00 -2.79
N ALA A 323 -18.41 -2.31 -3.41
CA ALA A 323 -18.29 -0.90 -3.79
C ALA A 323 -18.10 0.06 -2.59
N LEU A 324 -18.47 -0.37 -1.38
CA LEU A 324 -18.24 0.38 -0.16
C LEU A 324 -16.95 -0.04 0.54
N GLY A 325 -16.34 -1.17 0.20
CA GLY A 325 -15.16 -1.72 0.89
C GLY A 325 -15.44 -2.28 2.29
N ASN A 326 -16.67 -2.15 2.79
CA ASN A 326 -17.05 -2.60 4.14
C ASN A 326 -17.14 -4.13 4.26
N HIS A 327 -17.23 -4.85 3.13
CA HIS A 327 -17.16 -6.31 3.09
C HIS A 327 -15.82 -6.87 3.57
N HIS A 328 -14.75 -6.07 3.57
CA HIS A 328 -13.48 -6.47 4.16
C HIS A 328 -13.60 -6.85 5.65
N PHE A 329 -14.55 -6.23 6.35
CA PHE A 329 -14.79 -6.42 7.79
C PHE A 329 -15.80 -7.54 8.08
N LEU A 330 -16.16 -8.37 7.11
CA LEU A 330 -16.96 -9.57 7.35
C LEU A 330 -16.22 -10.49 8.34
N GLY A 331 -16.95 -11.00 9.35
CA GLY A 331 -16.39 -11.82 10.41
C GLY A 331 -15.65 -11.06 11.51
N SER A 332 -15.47 -9.74 11.39
CA SER A 332 -14.72 -8.94 12.38
C SER A 332 -15.46 -8.64 13.67
N GLY A 333 -16.77 -8.87 13.74
CA GLY A 333 -17.63 -8.39 14.84
C GLY A 333 -17.92 -6.88 14.83
N CYS A 334 -17.31 -6.10 13.93
CA CYS A 334 -17.39 -4.63 13.93
C CYS A 334 -18.60 -4.07 13.15
N LEU A 335 -19.38 -4.89 12.45
CA LEU A 335 -20.46 -4.43 11.58
C LEU A 335 -21.69 -4.03 12.41
N ALA A 336 -22.12 -2.76 12.30
CA ALA A 336 -23.28 -2.23 13.02
C ALA A 336 -23.98 -1.09 12.26
N SER A 337 -25.28 -0.89 12.47
CA SER A 337 -26.02 0.27 11.95
C SER A 337 -26.08 1.40 12.98
N TRP A 338 -26.40 2.62 12.55
CA TRP A 338 -26.66 3.71 13.50
C TRP A 338 -27.78 3.39 14.49
N ASP A 339 -28.83 2.67 14.08
CA ASP A 339 -29.93 2.29 14.99
C ASP A 339 -29.44 1.37 16.13
N GLN A 340 -28.48 0.49 15.84
CA GLN A 340 -27.84 -0.36 16.85
C GLN A 340 -26.96 0.47 17.79
N LEU A 341 -26.17 1.40 17.25
CA LEU A 341 -25.32 2.29 18.05
C LEU A 341 -26.14 3.23 18.95
N ASP A 342 -27.23 3.80 18.41
CA ASP A 342 -28.16 4.69 19.12
C ASP A 342 -28.91 3.96 20.25
N SER A 343 -29.14 2.64 20.10
CA SER A 343 -29.73 1.79 21.14
C SER A 343 -28.71 1.29 22.18
N GLY A 344 -27.44 1.71 22.08
CA GLY A 344 -26.39 1.39 23.05
C GLY A 344 -25.57 0.15 22.72
N THR A 345 -25.71 -0.42 21.53
CA THR A 345 -24.86 -1.54 21.09
C THR A 345 -23.43 -1.05 20.89
N SER A 346 -22.46 -1.74 21.50
CA SER A 346 -21.04 -1.53 21.26
C SER A 346 -20.46 -2.74 20.52
N PRO A 347 -19.96 -2.60 19.28
CA PRO A 347 -19.38 -3.72 18.55
C PRO A 347 -18.11 -4.25 19.24
N GLU A 348 -18.04 -5.57 19.43
CA GLU A 348 -16.87 -6.27 19.96
C GLU A 348 -16.11 -6.94 18.82
N ALA A 349 -14.82 -6.65 18.70
CA ALA A 349 -14.00 -7.17 17.63
C ALA A 349 -13.59 -8.63 17.88
N ASP A 350 -13.72 -9.48 16.86
CA ASP A 350 -13.35 -10.90 16.94
C ASP A 350 -11.81 -11.06 17.08
N PRO A 351 -11.30 -11.68 18.16
CA PRO A 351 -9.86 -11.81 18.38
C PRO A 351 -9.13 -12.61 17.30
N GLY A 352 -9.79 -13.61 16.71
CA GLY A 352 -9.23 -14.41 15.62
C GLY A 352 -9.05 -13.56 14.36
N TRP A 353 -10.08 -12.80 13.99
CA TRP A 353 -10.02 -11.83 12.90
C TRP A 353 -8.94 -10.78 13.13
N LEU A 354 -8.81 -10.23 14.34
CA LEU A 354 -7.76 -9.27 14.66
C LEU A 354 -6.34 -9.84 14.49
N ALA A 355 -6.14 -11.09 14.90
CA ALA A 355 -4.86 -11.77 14.76
C ALA A 355 -4.54 -12.03 13.27
N ASP A 356 -5.51 -12.54 12.52
CA ASP A 356 -5.39 -12.81 11.07
C ASP A 356 -5.12 -11.54 10.26
N GLN A 357 -5.72 -10.42 10.66
CA GLN A 357 -5.50 -9.11 10.04
C GLN A 357 -4.26 -8.38 10.58
N GLY A 358 -3.49 -8.99 11.49
CA GLY A 358 -2.26 -8.39 12.01
C GLY A 358 -2.47 -7.10 12.79
N VAL A 359 -3.66 -6.91 13.37
CA VAL A 359 -4.04 -5.72 14.14
C VAL A 359 -4.30 -6.02 15.61
N ALA A 360 -4.19 -7.27 16.06
CA ALA A 360 -4.27 -7.59 17.47
C ALA A 360 -3.23 -6.78 18.28
N ALA A 361 -3.70 -6.06 19.30
CA ALA A 361 -2.81 -5.38 20.24
C ALA A 361 -2.04 -6.44 21.06
N GLY A 362 -0.71 -6.41 21.00
CA GLY A 362 0.14 -7.33 21.77
C GLY A 362 -0.20 -7.29 23.27
N PRO A 363 0.13 -8.36 24.02
CA PRO A 363 -0.01 -8.33 25.48
C PRO A 363 0.79 -7.15 26.03
N GLU A 364 0.20 -6.40 26.96
CA GLU A 364 0.94 -5.35 27.67
C GLU A 364 2.17 -5.99 28.31
N THR A 365 3.35 -5.52 27.97
CA THR A 365 4.51 -5.77 28.83
C THR A 365 4.42 -4.68 29.90
N PRO A 366 4.07 -5.00 31.16
CA PRO A 366 4.09 -3.99 32.21
C PRO A 366 5.51 -3.45 32.27
N GLY A 367 5.67 -2.13 32.27
CA GLY A 367 6.98 -1.46 32.38
C GLY A 367 7.71 -1.94 33.64
N GLY A 368 8.55 -2.95 33.48
CA GLY A 368 9.31 -3.56 34.55
C GLY A 368 10.68 -2.91 34.65
N VAL A 369 10.81 -1.92 35.53
CA VAL A 369 12.08 -1.72 36.23
C VAL A 369 12.38 -3.04 36.94
N ALA A 370 13.36 -3.78 36.44
CA ALA A 370 13.73 -5.08 36.99
C ALA A 370 14.16 -4.94 38.46
N PRO A 371 13.45 -5.55 39.43
CA PRO A 371 14.05 -5.82 40.73
C PRO A 371 14.88 -7.10 40.57
N GLY A 372 16.17 -7.01 40.91
CA GLY A 372 17.09 -8.14 40.89
C GLY A 372 16.50 -9.33 41.66
N ARG A 373 16.44 -10.50 41.00
CA ARG A 373 16.13 -11.76 41.66
C ARG A 373 17.43 -12.51 41.92
N GLU A 374 17.78 -12.58 43.20
CA GLU A 374 18.55 -13.69 43.76
C GLU A 374 17.82 -15.00 43.50
N THR A 375 18.58 -15.97 43.04
CA THR A 375 18.18 -17.35 42.81
C THR A 375 18.11 -18.09 44.14
N THR A 376 16.92 -18.54 44.51
CA THR A 376 16.77 -19.64 45.46
C THR A 376 15.86 -20.70 44.86
N GLY A 377 16.37 -21.93 44.83
CA GLY A 377 15.73 -23.10 44.26
C GLY A 377 14.53 -23.56 45.08
N GLY A 378 13.57 -24.18 44.39
CA GLY A 378 12.41 -24.80 44.99
C GLY A 378 11.85 -25.83 44.04
N GLU A 379 11.83 -27.08 44.50
CA GLU A 379 11.62 -28.32 43.77
C GLU A 379 10.23 -28.45 43.14
N THR A 380 10.20 -29.11 41.98
CA THR A 380 9.00 -29.54 41.28
C THR A 380 8.41 -30.79 41.92
N THR A 381 7.20 -30.71 42.48
CA THR A 381 6.36 -31.88 42.76
C THR A 381 5.30 -32.03 41.68
N GLY A 382 5.41 -33.09 40.88
CA GLY A 382 4.45 -33.45 39.86
C GLY A 382 3.10 -33.86 40.45
N ARG A 383 2.03 -33.52 39.72
CA ARG A 383 0.72 -34.15 39.88
C ARG A 383 0.02 -34.23 38.53
N GLU A 384 -0.09 -35.45 38.02
CA GLU A 384 -0.92 -35.82 36.87
C GLU A 384 -2.40 -35.53 37.16
N VAL A 385 -3.12 -35.08 36.13
CA VAL A 385 -4.59 -34.97 36.11
C VAL A 385 -5.11 -35.84 34.96
N PRO A 386 -6.10 -36.72 35.18
CA PRO A 386 -6.51 -37.72 34.21
C PRO A 386 -7.52 -37.19 33.18
N ALA A 387 -7.50 -37.81 32.00
CA ALA A 387 -8.43 -37.57 30.91
C ALA A 387 -9.86 -38.06 31.25
N GLY A 388 -10.84 -37.17 31.15
CA GLY A 388 -12.27 -37.48 31.22
C GLY A 388 -12.96 -37.07 29.92
N GLY A 389 -13.38 -38.05 29.14
CA GLY A 389 -14.22 -37.83 27.96
C GLY A 389 -15.66 -37.50 28.34
N ALA A 390 -16.32 -36.70 27.49
CA ALA A 390 -17.75 -36.43 27.55
C ALA A 390 -18.33 -36.34 26.12
N PRO A 391 -19.63 -36.64 25.92
CA PRO A 391 -20.13 -37.36 24.76
C PRO A 391 -20.70 -36.47 23.64
N ALA A 392 -20.77 -37.06 22.44
CA ALA A 392 -21.45 -36.50 21.27
C ALA A 392 -22.96 -36.38 21.48
N ARG A 393 -23.54 -35.26 21.03
CA ARG A 393 -24.98 -35.01 20.98
C ARG A 393 -25.39 -34.86 19.52
N GLU A 394 -26.23 -35.78 19.05
CA GLU A 394 -26.92 -35.70 17.76
C GLU A 394 -27.99 -34.61 17.77
N VAL A 395 -28.16 -33.93 16.62
CA VAL A 395 -29.20 -32.93 16.37
C VAL A 395 -30.01 -33.39 15.16
N PRO A 396 -31.36 -33.38 15.18
CA PRO A 396 -32.16 -33.86 14.06
C PRO A 396 -32.26 -32.81 12.94
N ALA A 397 -32.28 -33.29 11.70
CA ALA A 397 -32.45 -32.49 10.49
C ALA A 397 -33.94 -32.22 10.21
N GLU A 398 -34.32 -30.95 10.05
CA GLU A 398 -35.58 -30.55 9.42
C GLU A 398 -35.30 -30.01 8.00
N GLY A 399 -36.11 -30.46 7.06
CA GLY A 399 -35.91 -30.30 5.62
C GLY A 399 -36.31 -28.94 5.06
N ALA A 400 -35.60 -28.55 4.00
CA ALA A 400 -35.95 -27.46 3.10
C ALA A 400 -36.39 -28.03 1.73
N PRO A 401 -37.31 -27.37 1.00
CA PRO A 401 -37.95 -27.94 -0.18
C PRO A 401 -37.12 -27.83 -1.47
N ASP A 402 -37.38 -28.80 -2.35
CA ASP A 402 -36.81 -28.98 -3.68
C ASP A 402 -37.08 -27.81 -4.64
N GLY A 403 -36.01 -27.30 -5.26
CA GLY A 403 -36.05 -26.43 -6.43
C GLY A 403 -35.06 -26.95 -7.47
N GLY A 404 -35.57 -27.63 -8.49
CA GLY A 404 -34.77 -28.30 -9.52
C GLY A 404 -33.92 -27.35 -10.36
N VAL A 405 -32.68 -27.76 -10.63
CA VAL A 405 -31.80 -27.15 -11.64
C VAL A 405 -31.33 -28.25 -12.59
N SER A 406 -31.43 -27.95 -13.88
CA SER A 406 -31.23 -28.82 -15.04
C SER A 406 -29.81 -29.36 -15.21
N ASP A 407 -29.72 -30.63 -15.62
CA ASP A 407 -28.51 -31.39 -15.96
C ASP A 407 -27.67 -30.75 -17.08
N GLY A 408 -26.45 -30.33 -16.74
CA GLY A 408 -25.39 -29.95 -17.67
C GLY A 408 -24.22 -30.91 -17.58
N ARG A 409 -24.09 -31.78 -18.59
CA ARG A 409 -23.07 -32.83 -18.73
C ARG A 409 -21.66 -32.22 -18.86
N VAL A 410 -20.73 -32.55 -17.96
CA VAL A 410 -19.29 -32.23 -18.06
C VAL A 410 -18.55 -33.43 -18.66
N PRO A 411 -17.68 -33.27 -19.67
CA PRO A 411 -16.89 -34.39 -20.19
C PRO A 411 -15.62 -34.65 -19.35
N ASP A 412 -15.37 -35.94 -19.08
CA ASP A 412 -14.19 -36.45 -18.39
C ASP A 412 -12.90 -36.23 -19.19
N GLY A 413 -12.00 -35.39 -18.68
CA GLY A 413 -10.64 -35.24 -19.15
C GLY A 413 -9.64 -35.70 -18.10
N ARG A 414 -8.97 -36.85 -18.34
CA ARG A 414 -7.84 -37.33 -17.53
C ARG A 414 -6.66 -36.34 -17.60
N VAL A 415 -6.16 -35.92 -16.44
CA VAL A 415 -4.88 -35.22 -16.27
C VAL A 415 -3.78 -36.27 -16.01
N PRO A 416 -2.62 -36.24 -16.67
CA PRO A 416 -1.54 -37.18 -16.40
C PRO A 416 -0.73 -36.77 -15.15
N ASP A 417 -0.40 -37.78 -14.32
CA ASP A 417 0.46 -37.65 -13.14
C ASP A 417 1.91 -37.32 -13.53
N GLY A 418 2.29 -36.04 -13.40
CA GLY A 418 3.67 -35.58 -13.49
C GLY A 418 4.19 -35.20 -12.10
N ARG A 419 5.09 -36.01 -11.55
CA ARG A 419 5.80 -35.76 -10.28
C ARG A 419 6.73 -34.55 -10.46
N VAL A 420 6.47 -33.45 -9.77
CA VAL A 420 7.38 -32.29 -9.65
C VAL A 420 8.34 -32.58 -8.48
N PRO A 421 9.66 -32.35 -8.61
CA PRO A 421 10.60 -32.56 -7.50
C PRO A 421 10.45 -31.47 -6.42
N ASP A 422 10.41 -31.89 -5.16
CA ASP A 422 10.40 -31.03 -3.99
C ASP A 422 11.72 -30.27 -3.83
N GLY A 423 11.77 -29.03 -4.31
CA GLY A 423 12.76 -28.03 -3.93
C GLY A 423 12.16 -27.16 -2.82
N GLY A 424 12.36 -27.55 -1.56
CA GLY A 424 11.87 -26.80 -0.40
C GLY A 424 12.40 -25.37 -0.39
N ALA A 425 11.51 -24.40 -0.58
CA ALA A 425 11.77 -23.01 -0.24
C ALA A 425 11.89 -22.89 1.29
N PRO A 426 12.80 -22.06 1.83
CA PRO A 426 12.86 -21.84 3.26
C PRO A 426 11.59 -21.11 3.70
N ASP A 427 10.77 -21.78 4.51
CA ASP A 427 9.60 -21.23 5.17
C ASP A 427 10.04 -20.04 6.05
N GLY A 428 9.84 -18.82 5.55
CA GLY A 428 9.85 -17.64 6.42
C GLY A 428 8.65 -17.77 7.35
N GLU A 429 8.89 -18.18 8.60
CA GLU A 429 7.87 -18.33 9.65
C GLU A 429 7.04 -17.03 9.68
N ALA A 430 5.74 -17.14 9.37
CA ALA A 430 4.83 -16.01 9.48
C ALA A 430 4.89 -15.49 10.93
N PRO A 431 4.73 -14.17 11.18
CA PRO A 431 4.64 -13.64 12.53
C PRO A 431 3.63 -14.46 13.33
N ARG A 432 4.04 -14.98 14.49
CA ARG A 432 3.15 -15.76 15.35
C ARG A 432 1.94 -14.91 15.69
N ALA A 433 0.74 -15.48 15.59
CA ALA A 433 -0.49 -14.81 15.97
C ALA A 433 -0.35 -14.22 17.39
N GLY A 434 -0.49 -12.91 17.53
CA GLY A 434 -0.32 -12.19 18.80
C GLY A 434 1.08 -11.68 19.13
N ALA A 435 2.05 -11.76 18.21
CA ALA A 435 3.35 -11.12 18.39
C ALA A 435 3.20 -9.59 18.55
N PRO A 436 3.99 -8.93 19.43
CA PRO A 436 3.97 -7.48 19.57
C PRO A 436 4.22 -6.80 18.23
N TYR A 437 3.58 -5.67 18.02
CA TYR A 437 3.73 -4.91 16.78
C TYR A 437 5.17 -4.43 16.52
N ASP A 438 5.99 -4.29 17.56
CA ASP A 438 7.41 -3.95 17.43
C ASP A 438 8.21 -4.99 16.64
N THR A 439 7.82 -6.27 16.73
CA THR A 439 8.47 -7.37 15.99
C THR A 439 7.83 -7.63 14.63
N ALA A 440 6.77 -6.91 14.25
CA ALA A 440 6.00 -7.18 13.03
C ALA A 440 6.76 -6.93 11.72
N PHE A 441 7.96 -6.37 11.78
CA PHE A 441 8.81 -6.10 10.61
C PHE A 441 10.12 -6.91 10.62
N ASP A 442 10.32 -7.79 11.60
CA ASP A 442 11.59 -8.52 11.80
C ASP A 442 11.92 -9.41 10.61
N ALA A 443 10.94 -10.20 10.14
CA ALA A 443 11.09 -11.06 8.96
C ALA A 443 11.44 -10.25 7.69
N ALA A 444 10.87 -9.05 7.55
CA ALA A 444 11.19 -8.16 6.43
C ALA A 444 12.60 -7.59 6.53
N ARG A 445 13.03 -7.17 7.73
CA ARG A 445 14.41 -6.73 7.97
C ARG A 445 15.42 -7.83 7.73
N GLU A 446 15.16 -9.04 8.23
CA GLU A 446 16.02 -10.21 8.01
C GLU A 446 16.12 -10.54 6.53
N ARG A 447 15.00 -10.56 5.80
CA ARG A 447 15.01 -10.80 4.35
C ARG A 447 15.81 -9.74 3.60
N VAL A 448 15.59 -8.45 3.89
CA VAL A 448 16.36 -7.37 3.27
C VAL A 448 17.84 -7.51 3.59
N ALA A 449 18.21 -7.80 4.85
CA ALA A 449 19.60 -8.02 5.24
C ALA A 449 20.25 -9.18 4.48
N ARG A 450 19.55 -10.31 4.30
CA ARG A 450 20.04 -11.44 3.51
C ARG A 450 20.27 -11.05 2.05
N LEU A 451 19.32 -10.35 1.43
CA LEU A 451 19.43 -9.87 0.05
C LEU A 451 20.59 -8.86 -0.12
N LEU A 452 20.81 -8.00 0.87
CA LEU A 452 21.93 -7.06 0.93
C LEU A 452 23.29 -7.74 1.16
N LEU A 453 23.33 -9.01 1.54
CA LEU A 453 24.57 -9.80 1.59
C LEU A 453 24.79 -10.66 0.34
N ASP A 454 23.78 -10.85 -0.51
CA ASP A 454 23.85 -11.67 -1.71
C ASP A 454 24.60 -10.96 -2.87
N PRO A 455 25.80 -11.43 -3.26
CA PRO A 455 26.58 -10.80 -4.32
C PRO A 455 25.96 -10.97 -5.71
N GLY A 456 24.95 -11.84 -5.88
CA GLY A 456 24.42 -12.25 -7.18
C GLY A 456 22.89 -12.15 -7.27
N LEU A 457 22.30 -11.04 -6.79
CA LEU A 457 20.87 -10.80 -6.91
C LEU A 457 20.38 -11.09 -8.34
N PRO A 458 19.33 -11.92 -8.51
CA PRO A 458 18.84 -12.27 -9.83
C PRO A 458 18.38 -11.02 -10.57
N PRO A 459 18.40 -10.98 -11.92
CA PRO A 459 17.84 -9.87 -12.67
C PRO A 459 16.38 -9.61 -12.29
N ILE A 460 15.97 -8.34 -12.25
CA ILE A 460 14.57 -7.98 -12.02
C ILE A 460 13.74 -8.51 -13.18
N GLN A 461 12.73 -9.34 -12.90
CA GLN A 461 11.83 -9.92 -13.90
C GLN A 461 10.38 -9.47 -13.65
N PRO A 462 9.94 -8.34 -14.25
CA PRO A 462 8.56 -7.91 -14.16
C PRO A 462 7.63 -8.92 -14.84
N TYR A 463 6.46 -9.19 -14.23
CA TYR A 463 5.54 -10.23 -14.73
C TYR A 463 4.99 -9.95 -16.14
N TYR A 464 4.47 -8.74 -16.37
CA TYR A 464 4.05 -8.32 -17.70
C TYR A 464 5.24 -7.86 -18.53
N THR A 465 5.47 -8.56 -19.64
CA THR A 465 6.51 -8.27 -20.64
C THR A 465 5.85 -7.94 -21.98
N LEU A 466 6.64 -7.52 -22.98
CA LEU A 466 6.11 -7.37 -24.35
C LEU A 466 5.63 -8.68 -24.95
N ALA A 467 6.15 -9.83 -24.48
CA ALA A 467 5.70 -11.15 -24.92
C ALA A 467 4.37 -11.55 -24.26
N THR A 468 4.23 -11.33 -22.94
CA THR A 468 3.05 -11.77 -22.18
C THR A 468 1.91 -10.76 -22.19
N ALA A 469 2.18 -9.48 -22.44
CA ALA A 469 1.19 -8.41 -22.39
C ALA A 469 1.42 -7.28 -23.43
N PRO A 470 1.55 -7.60 -24.74
CA PRO A 470 1.89 -6.63 -25.79
C PRO A 470 0.89 -5.48 -25.93
N GLY A 471 -0.40 -5.72 -25.63
CA GLY A 471 -1.44 -4.67 -25.70
C GLY A 471 -1.53 -3.80 -24.45
N TYR A 472 -0.97 -4.25 -23.32
CA TYR A 472 -1.15 -3.59 -22.01
C TYR A 472 0.12 -2.86 -21.57
N LEU A 473 1.28 -3.49 -21.69
CA LEU A 473 2.55 -2.97 -21.18
C LEU A 473 2.96 -1.62 -21.83
N PRO A 474 2.86 -1.42 -23.16
CA PRO A 474 3.25 -0.14 -23.76
C PRO A 474 2.49 1.06 -23.20
N GLY A 475 1.19 0.89 -22.90
CA GLY A 475 0.37 1.93 -22.29
C GLY A 475 0.74 2.22 -20.83
N ILE A 476 1.29 1.23 -20.11
CA ILE A 476 1.88 1.45 -18.78
C ILE A 476 3.18 2.26 -18.92
N LEU A 477 4.13 1.82 -19.74
CA LEU A 477 5.45 2.45 -19.86
C LEU A 477 5.36 3.89 -20.38
N ALA A 478 4.52 4.14 -21.40
CA ALA A 478 4.33 5.46 -21.98
C ALA A 478 3.77 6.48 -20.96
N ARG A 479 2.93 6.05 -20.01
CA ARG A 479 2.40 6.93 -18.94
C ARG A 479 3.51 7.52 -18.07
N TYR A 480 4.63 6.81 -17.95
CA TYR A 480 5.79 7.21 -17.14
C TYR A 480 7.00 7.63 -17.98
N ARG A 481 6.82 7.77 -19.31
CA ARG A 481 7.88 8.11 -20.28
C ARG A 481 9.05 7.12 -20.28
N LEU A 482 8.73 5.83 -20.11
CA LEU A 482 9.69 4.72 -20.13
C LEU A 482 9.52 3.83 -21.37
N ASP A 483 8.89 4.34 -22.43
CA ASP A 483 8.81 3.68 -23.73
C ASP A 483 10.16 3.76 -24.47
N ALA A 484 11.05 2.82 -24.19
CA ALA A 484 12.25 2.61 -24.99
C ALA A 484 11.93 1.65 -26.15
N ALA A 485 11.74 2.18 -27.35
CA ALA A 485 12.07 1.49 -28.59
C ALA A 485 13.42 2.06 -29.10
N PRO A 486 14.29 1.28 -29.74
CA PRO A 486 15.50 1.81 -30.37
C PRO A 486 15.10 2.90 -31.37
N ASP A 487 15.76 4.05 -31.29
CA ASP A 487 15.51 5.21 -32.14
C ASP A 487 15.84 4.88 -33.60
N THR A 488 14.85 4.42 -34.36
CA THR A 488 14.95 4.42 -35.83
C THR A 488 14.67 5.84 -36.28
N GLY A 489 15.76 6.60 -36.43
CA GLY A 489 15.79 8.05 -36.62
C GLY A 489 14.71 8.59 -37.56
N THR A 490 14.03 9.63 -37.08
CA THR A 490 13.27 10.72 -37.76
C THR A 490 12.15 11.29 -36.86
N GLY A 491 11.82 10.63 -35.74
CA GLY A 491 10.75 11.04 -34.82
C GLY A 491 11.14 11.96 -33.65
N GLY A 492 12.43 12.01 -33.27
CA GLY A 492 12.91 12.68 -32.05
C GLY A 492 12.60 14.18 -32.00
N VAL A 493 12.78 14.91 -33.10
CA VAL A 493 12.54 16.36 -33.15
C VAL A 493 11.05 16.70 -32.99
N ARG A 494 10.15 15.89 -33.57
CA ARG A 494 8.70 16.09 -33.41
C ARG A 494 8.22 15.78 -31.99
N ARG A 495 8.86 14.83 -31.29
CA ARG A 495 8.53 14.47 -29.91
C ARG A 495 8.98 15.56 -28.93
N VAL A 496 10.21 16.05 -29.06
CA VAL A 496 10.76 17.17 -28.24
C VAL A 496 9.95 18.45 -28.41
N VAL A 497 9.58 18.82 -29.65
CA VAL A 497 8.75 20.00 -29.92
C VAL A 497 7.35 19.85 -29.32
N ARG A 498 6.75 18.66 -29.39
CA ARG A 498 5.43 18.39 -28.81
C ARG A 498 5.44 18.49 -27.29
N ASP A 499 6.49 17.98 -26.64
CA ASP A 499 6.62 18.03 -25.18
C ASP A 499 6.87 19.46 -24.68
N ALA A 500 7.72 20.24 -25.35
CA ALA A 500 7.94 21.65 -25.04
C ALA A 500 6.66 22.49 -25.18
N VAL A 501 5.89 22.29 -26.25
CA VAL A 501 4.61 22.99 -26.46
C VAL A 501 3.57 22.59 -25.41
N ARG A 502 3.54 21.32 -24.99
CA ARG A 502 2.59 20.83 -23.98
C ARG A 502 2.93 21.30 -22.58
N ASP A 503 4.21 21.39 -22.24
CA ASP A 503 4.67 21.90 -20.95
C ASP A 503 4.48 23.42 -20.85
N ALA A 504 4.71 24.16 -21.95
CA ALA A 504 4.39 25.59 -22.03
C ALA A 504 2.87 25.85 -21.90
N ALA A 505 2.02 25.07 -22.59
CA ALA A 505 0.57 25.19 -22.49
C ALA A 505 0.05 24.85 -21.08
N ARG A 506 0.66 23.88 -20.39
CA ARG A 506 0.29 23.51 -19.01
C ARG A 506 0.82 24.48 -17.96
N GLY A 507 1.97 25.11 -18.21
CA GLY A 507 2.48 26.22 -17.39
C GLY A 507 1.56 27.44 -17.48
N ALA A 508 1.14 27.80 -18.69
CA ALA A 508 0.18 28.89 -18.92
C ALA A 508 -1.20 28.60 -18.31
N TYR A 509 -1.69 27.36 -18.43
CA TYR A 509 -2.95 26.94 -17.79
C TYR A 509 -2.86 27.00 -16.25
N ARG A 510 -1.77 26.54 -15.65
CA ARG A 510 -1.55 26.64 -14.19
C ARG A 510 -1.45 28.10 -13.73
N HIS A 511 -0.77 28.96 -14.48
CA HIS A 511 -0.68 30.38 -14.15
C HIS A 511 -2.04 31.09 -14.25
N GLY A 512 -2.86 30.72 -15.23
CA GLY A 512 -4.25 31.20 -15.36
C GLY A 512 -5.15 30.75 -14.21
N VAL A 513 -5.09 29.47 -13.83
CA VAL A 513 -5.96 28.92 -12.77
C VAL A 513 -5.51 29.34 -11.37
N GLN A 514 -4.20 29.46 -11.11
CA GLN A 514 -3.70 29.80 -9.77
C GLN A 514 -3.69 31.30 -9.47
N ARG A 515 -3.52 32.18 -10.49
CA ARG A 515 -3.46 33.63 -10.26
C ARG A 515 -4.65 34.40 -10.81
N VAL A 516 -5.22 34.00 -11.94
CA VAL A 516 -6.26 34.78 -12.63
C VAL A 516 -7.67 34.36 -12.18
N ALA A 517 -7.94 33.06 -12.02
CA ALA A 517 -9.26 32.57 -11.60
C ALA A 517 -9.71 33.07 -10.20
N PRO A 518 -8.84 33.20 -9.17
CA PRO A 518 -9.23 33.77 -7.87
C PRO A 518 -9.46 35.30 -7.90
N VAL A 519 -8.88 36.00 -8.88
CA VAL A 519 -9.07 37.45 -9.08
C VAL A 519 -10.38 37.71 -9.82
N ILE A 520 -10.69 36.90 -10.83
CA ILE A 520 -11.98 36.94 -11.55
C ILE A 520 -13.14 36.58 -10.60
N ARG A 521 -12.97 35.59 -9.71
CA ARG A 521 -14.00 35.28 -8.70
C ARG A 521 -14.23 36.42 -7.71
N ARG A 522 -13.16 37.12 -7.27
CA ARG A 522 -13.28 38.29 -6.38
C ARG A 522 -13.91 39.51 -7.06
N MET A 523 -13.75 39.67 -8.37
CA MET A 523 -14.42 40.73 -9.13
C MET A 523 -15.89 40.42 -9.48
N GLY A 524 -16.32 39.16 -9.38
CA GLY A 524 -17.71 38.75 -9.59
C GLY A 524 -18.57 38.70 -8.33
N GLU A 525 -18.00 39.03 -7.17
CA GLU A 525 -18.67 39.11 -5.85
C GLU A 525 -18.78 40.57 -5.34
N LEU A 526 -18.44 41.55 -6.19
CA LEU A 526 -18.78 42.98 -6.06
C LEU A 526 -19.94 43.30 -7.02
#